data_AF-A0A7X9FEA0-F1
#
_entry.id   AF-A0A7X9FEA0-F1
#
_cell.length_a   1.000
_cell.length_b   1.000
_cell.length_c   1.000
_cell.angle_alpha   90.00
_cell.angle_beta   90.00
_cell.angle_gamma   90.00
#
_symmetry.space_group_name_H-M   'P 1'
#
loop_
_entity.id
_entity.type
_entity.pdbx_description
1 polymer ?
#
loop_
_entity_poly.entity_id
_entity_poly.type
_entity_poly.pdbx_seq_one_letter_code
_entity_poly.pdbx_strand_id
1 'polypeptide(L)'
;MQDRILEIVVYLMNQLNEHQGNLVSIDEMSADLRSMGFTDNEISSAYTWLLKHFEDYPDSFAIKGKEIGKRSIRVLSDTERKMVSPGAYGYLLQLRNLGLLTAEQLEMVLDRCMLFGGGLVDVEEMKLMASAALFDLGTPELPLAVWVGDPESEPIN
;
A
#
# COMPACT_ATOMS: atom_id res chain seq x y z
N MET A 1 5.46 14.04 -1.69
CA MET A 1 4.49 14.44 -0.64
C MET A 1 3.74 13.24 -0.09
N GLN A 2 3.07 12.43 -0.92
CA GLN A 2 2.32 11.26 -0.45
C GLN A 2 3.19 10.20 0.25
N ASP A 3 4.39 9.96 -0.26
CA ASP A 3 5.38 9.08 0.39
C ASP A 3 5.67 9.51 1.84
N ARG A 4 5.78 10.82 2.10
CA ARG A 4 5.96 11.36 3.46
C ARG A 4 4.73 11.14 4.35
N ILE A 5 3.53 11.26 3.79
CA ILE A 5 2.29 10.97 4.53
C ILE A 5 2.24 9.47 4.87
N LEU A 6 2.63 8.60 3.95
CA LEU A 6 2.71 7.16 4.19
C LEU A 6 3.72 6.84 5.30
N GLU A 7 4.88 7.49 5.31
CA GLU A 7 5.88 7.32 6.38
C GLU A 7 5.32 7.69 7.75
N ILE A 8 4.58 8.81 7.84
CA ILE A 8 3.89 9.20 9.07
C ILE A 8 2.85 8.13 9.46
N VAL A 9 2.01 7.69 8.53
CA VAL A 9 0.99 6.66 8.78
C VAL A 9 1.62 5.36 9.29
N VAL A 10 2.72 4.91 8.68
CA VAL A 10 3.46 3.72 9.11
C VAL A 10 4.02 3.92 10.53
N TYR A 11 4.57 5.09 10.83
CA TYR A 11 5.01 5.43 12.18
C TYR A 11 3.88 5.35 13.19
N LEU A 12 2.74 5.99 12.91
CA LEU A 12 1.56 5.98 13.78
C LEU A 12 1.06 4.56 14.05
N MET A 13 1.00 3.72 13.02
CA MET A 13 0.54 2.33 13.16
C MET A 13 1.51 1.46 13.95
N ASN A 14 2.82 1.65 13.80
CA ASN A 14 3.81 0.94 14.61
C ASN A 14 3.67 1.30 16.08
N GLN A 15 3.58 2.59 16.39
CA GLN A 15 3.39 3.07 17.76
C GLN A 15 2.10 2.52 18.38
N LEU A 16 0.99 2.51 17.63
CA LEU A 16 -0.28 1.96 18.12
C LEU A 16 -0.19 0.47 18.44
N ASN A 17 0.54 -0.30 17.62
CA ASN A 17 0.79 -1.73 17.85
C ASN A 17 1.70 -1.98 19.05
N GLU A 18 2.77 -1.20 19.21
CA GLU A 18 3.72 -1.32 20.34
C GLU A 18 3.05 -1.04 21.68
N HIS A 19 2.17 -0.05 21.72
CA HIS A 19 1.46 0.37 22.93
C HIS A 19 0.14 -0.38 23.17
N GLN A 20 -0.12 -1.49 22.46
CA GLN A 20 -1.33 -2.33 22.60
C GLN A 20 -2.64 -1.55 22.46
N GLY A 21 -2.69 -0.53 21.60
CA GLY A 21 -3.86 0.33 21.46
C GLY A 21 -4.02 1.38 22.56
N ASN A 22 -3.10 1.46 23.53
CA ASN A 22 -3.02 2.65 24.38
C ASN A 22 -2.54 3.81 23.52
N LEU A 23 -3.35 4.85 23.47
CA LEU A 23 -3.00 6.09 22.80
C LEU A 23 -1.84 6.72 23.60
N VAL A 24 -0.61 6.55 23.11
CA VAL A 24 0.44 7.55 23.34
C VAL A 24 -0.19 8.91 23.04
N SER A 25 0.10 9.92 23.85
CA SER A 25 -0.53 11.23 23.65
C SER A 25 -0.29 11.66 22.20
N ILE A 26 -1.35 12.02 21.49
CA ILE A 26 -1.27 12.54 20.11
C ILE A 26 -0.24 13.69 20.06
N ASP A 27 -0.13 14.46 21.14
CA ASP A 27 0.86 15.53 21.28
C ASP A 27 2.31 15.02 21.32
N GLU A 28 2.58 13.89 21.98
CA GLU A 28 3.91 13.27 22.03
C GLU A 28 4.30 12.73 20.64
N MET A 29 3.39 12.00 19.99
CA MET A 29 3.63 11.49 18.64
C MET A 29 3.84 12.62 17.63
N SER A 30 3.07 13.70 17.74
CA SER A 30 3.21 14.89 16.88
C SER A 30 4.54 15.61 17.14
N ALA A 31 4.99 15.70 18.40
CA ALA A 31 6.28 16.28 18.74
C ALA A 31 7.45 15.46 18.16
N ASP A 32 7.37 14.13 18.24
CA ASP A 32 8.37 13.23 17.63
C ASP A 32 8.43 13.42 16.11
N LEU A 33 7.27 13.42 15.43
CA LEU A 33 7.19 13.63 13.98
C LEU A 33 7.75 15.00 13.56
N ARG A 34 7.49 16.05 14.33
CA ARG A 34 8.10 17.37 14.10
C ARG A 34 9.62 17.32 14.25
N SER A 35 10.13 16.60 15.24
CA SER A 35 11.58 16.41 15.44
C SER A 35 12.26 15.65 14.29
N MET A 36 11.51 14.75 13.62
CA MET A 36 11.94 14.05 12.42
C MET A 36 11.87 14.93 11.15
N GLY A 37 11.37 16.16 11.26
CA GLY A 37 11.32 17.12 10.16
C GLY A 37 10.04 17.07 9.32
N PHE A 38 8.95 16.50 9.84
CA PHE A 38 7.63 16.59 9.22
C PHE A 38 6.92 17.90 9.58
N THR A 39 6.16 18.43 8.62
CA THR A 39 5.36 19.64 8.81
C THR A 39 4.01 19.33 9.44
N ASP A 40 3.42 20.32 10.11
CA ASP A 40 2.07 20.17 10.71
C ASP A 40 1.00 19.80 9.69
N ASN A 41 1.13 20.29 8.46
CA ASN A 41 0.20 19.93 7.38
C ASN A 41 0.32 18.46 6.97
N GLU A 42 1.55 17.92 6.90
CA GLU A 42 1.77 16.49 6.61
C GLU A 42 1.24 15.61 7.74
N ILE A 43 1.51 15.99 9.00
CA ILE A 43 1.05 15.29 10.20
C ILE A 43 -0.49 15.28 10.24
N SER A 44 -1.13 16.43 10.09
CA SER A 44 -2.58 16.53 10.08
C SER A 44 -3.21 15.73 8.94
N SER A 45 -2.61 15.75 7.74
CA SER A 45 -3.10 14.98 6.59
C SER A 45 -3.02 13.47 6.85
N ALA A 46 -1.95 13.01 7.49
CA ALA A 46 -1.78 11.60 7.86
C ALA A 46 -2.84 11.15 8.87
N TYR A 47 -3.12 11.94 9.90
CA TYR A 47 -4.18 11.65 10.86
C TYR A 47 -5.56 11.60 10.20
N THR A 48 -5.89 12.57 9.34
CA THR A 48 -7.17 12.58 8.60
C THR A 48 -7.31 11.36 7.70
N TRP A 49 -6.26 11.00 6.96
CA TRP A 49 -6.27 9.80 6.12
C TRP A 49 -6.46 8.54 6.97
N LEU A 50 -5.75 8.42 8.09
CA LEU A 50 -5.81 7.26 8.96
C LEU A 50 -7.21 7.05 9.55
N LEU A 51 -7.85 8.14 10.02
CA LEU A 51 -9.23 8.10 10.51
C LEU A 51 -10.20 7.61 9.42
N LYS A 52 -10.11 8.17 8.21
CA LYS A 52 -10.94 7.75 7.08
C LYS A 52 -10.71 6.28 6.71
N HIS A 53 -9.45 5.84 6.66
CA HIS A 53 -9.10 4.45 6.33
C HIS A 53 -9.73 3.47 7.31
N PHE A 54 -9.79 3.81 8.60
CA PHE A 54 -10.46 2.98 9.61
C PHE A 54 -11.98 2.97 9.48
N GLU A 55 -12.60 4.07 9.05
CA GLU A 55 -14.03 4.12 8.75
C GLU A 55 -14.39 3.24 7.56
N ASP A 56 -13.58 3.30 6.48
CA ASP A 56 -13.80 2.54 5.25
C ASP A 56 -13.49 1.04 5.41
N TYR A 57 -12.50 0.70 6.25
CA TYR A 57 -12.04 -0.68 6.47
C TYR A 57 -12.00 -1.04 7.96
N PRO A 58 -13.15 -1.21 8.63
CA PRO A 58 -13.20 -1.47 10.07
C PRO A 58 -12.53 -2.79 10.50
N ASP A 59 -12.44 -3.77 9.60
CA ASP A 59 -11.74 -5.04 9.86
C ASP A 59 -10.20 -4.92 9.79
N SER A 60 -9.65 -3.76 9.38
CA SER A 60 -8.20 -3.48 9.44
C SER A 60 -7.67 -3.45 10.88
N PHE A 61 -8.54 -3.20 11.87
CA PHE A 61 -8.23 -3.16 13.30
C PHE A 61 -8.38 -4.51 14.00
N ALA A 62 -8.14 -5.65 13.33
CA ALA A 62 -8.09 -6.95 14.01
C ALA A 62 -6.83 -7.08 14.90
N ILE A 63 -6.64 -6.11 15.82
CA ILE A 63 -5.83 -6.20 17.02
C ILE A 63 -6.52 -7.26 17.89
N LYS A 64 -6.00 -8.50 17.79
CA LYS A 64 -6.23 -9.64 18.68
C LYS A 64 -7.67 -9.77 19.20
N GLY A 65 -8.55 -10.46 18.47
CA GLY A 65 -9.77 -10.99 19.11
C GLY A 65 -10.89 -11.47 18.18
N LYS A 66 -11.05 -10.86 17.00
CA LYS A 66 -11.86 -11.47 15.94
C LYS A 66 -11.00 -12.52 15.27
N GLU A 67 -11.58 -13.69 15.05
CA GLU A 67 -10.90 -14.87 14.52
C GLU A 67 -9.90 -14.49 13.43
N ILE A 68 -8.73 -15.11 13.48
CA ILE A 68 -7.79 -15.17 12.36
C ILE A 68 -8.52 -15.93 11.25
N GLY A 69 -9.51 -15.29 10.62
CA GLY A 69 -10.17 -15.76 9.42
C GLY A 69 -9.05 -15.83 8.40
N LYS A 70 -8.55 -17.06 8.18
CA LYS A 70 -7.50 -17.46 7.25
C LYS A 70 -6.81 -16.25 6.63
N ARG A 71 -5.82 -15.64 7.33
CA ARG A 71 -4.96 -14.63 6.71
C ARG A 71 -4.33 -15.31 5.51
N SER A 72 -4.86 -15.01 4.32
CA SER A 72 -4.35 -15.58 3.08
C SER A 72 -2.89 -15.15 2.97
N ILE A 73 -1.99 -16.13 2.87
CA ILE A 73 -0.58 -15.87 2.66
C ILE A 73 -0.42 -15.73 1.16
N ARG A 74 -0.20 -14.51 0.68
CA ARG A 74 0.15 -14.30 -0.72
C ARG A 74 1.56 -14.85 -0.95
N VAL A 75 1.73 -15.64 -2.00
CA VAL A 75 3.03 -16.16 -2.45
C VAL A 75 3.29 -15.61 -3.84
N LEU A 76 4.45 -15.00 -4.06
CA LEU A 76 4.84 -14.51 -5.38
C LEU A 76 5.06 -15.67 -6.37
N SER A 77 4.51 -15.52 -7.57
CA SER A 77 4.81 -16.32 -8.75
C SER A 77 6.26 -16.11 -9.21
N ASP A 78 6.75 -17.00 -10.08
CA ASP A 78 8.13 -16.91 -10.58
C ASP A 78 8.39 -15.64 -11.38
N THR A 79 7.37 -15.14 -12.10
CA THR A 79 7.46 -13.86 -12.83
C THR A 79 7.56 -12.70 -11.86
N GLU A 80 6.71 -12.67 -10.83
CA GLU A 80 6.73 -11.60 -9.83
C GLU A 80 8.05 -11.56 -9.07
N ARG A 81 8.64 -12.71 -8.72
CA ARG A 81 9.94 -12.78 -8.03
C ARG A 81 11.11 -12.22 -8.86
N LYS A 82 10.99 -12.23 -10.19
CA LYS A 82 12.02 -11.64 -11.07
C LYS A 82 11.87 -10.12 -11.18
N MET A 83 10.66 -9.62 -10.96
CA MET A 83 10.31 -8.21 -11.10
C MET A 83 10.32 -7.46 -9.77
N VAL A 84 10.10 -8.14 -8.64
CA VAL A 84 10.02 -7.50 -7.32
C VAL A 84 11.17 -8.00 -6.46
N SER A 85 12.02 -7.07 -6.00
CA SER A 85 13.11 -7.41 -5.09
C SER A 85 12.58 -7.93 -3.75
N PRO A 86 13.34 -8.77 -3.02
CA PRO A 86 12.92 -9.26 -1.70
C PRO A 86 12.63 -8.12 -0.70
N GLY A 87 13.41 -7.04 -0.75
CA GLY A 87 13.19 -5.86 0.10
C GLY A 87 11.88 -5.15 -0.22
N ALA A 88 11.59 -4.94 -1.50
CA ALA A 88 10.33 -4.34 -1.95
C ALA A 88 9.12 -5.17 -1.50
N TYR A 89 9.18 -6.49 -1.70
CA TYR A 89 8.09 -7.36 -1.24
C TYR A 89 7.93 -7.37 0.28
N GLY A 90 9.05 -7.34 1.01
CA GLY A 90 9.05 -7.22 2.48
C GLY A 90 8.35 -5.95 2.96
N TYR A 91 8.58 -4.81 2.30
CA TYR A 91 7.87 -3.57 2.58
C TYR A 91 6.36 -3.70 2.34
N LEU A 92 5.94 -4.31 1.23
CA LEU A 92 4.52 -4.54 0.94
C LEU A 92 3.84 -5.42 2.01
N LEU A 93 4.54 -6.46 2.47
CA LEU A 93 4.08 -7.31 3.57
C LEU A 93 4.00 -6.55 4.89
N GLN A 94 4.91 -5.63 5.17
CA GLN A 94 4.84 -4.77 6.35
C GLN A 94 3.54 -3.96 6.35
N LEU A 95 3.22 -3.29 5.25
CA LEU A 95 1.97 -2.52 5.12
C LEU A 95 0.73 -3.40 5.29
N ARG A 96 0.74 -4.61 4.72
CA ARG A 96 -0.34 -5.59 4.91
C ARG A 96 -0.48 -6.05 6.36
N ASN A 97 0.63 -6.29 7.05
CA ASN A 97 0.63 -6.72 8.45
C ASN A 97 0.17 -5.61 9.40
N LEU A 98 0.44 -4.35 9.06
CA LEU A 98 -0.09 -3.18 9.76
C LEU A 98 -1.58 -2.94 9.47
N GLY A 99 -2.20 -3.68 8.55
CA GLY A 99 -3.60 -3.46 8.17
C GLY A 99 -3.82 -2.24 7.26
N LEU A 100 -2.75 -1.62 6.78
CA LEU A 100 -2.82 -0.47 5.89
C LEU A 100 -3.29 -0.87 4.49
N LEU A 101 -2.84 -2.03 4.01
CA LEU A 101 -3.29 -2.56 2.72
C LEU A 101 -4.37 -3.63 2.90
N THR A 102 -5.43 -3.53 2.12
CA THR A 102 -6.35 -4.65 1.88
C THR A 102 -5.68 -5.72 1.00
N ALA A 103 -6.30 -6.90 0.89
CA ALA A 103 -5.81 -7.93 -0.04
C ALA A 103 -5.91 -7.45 -1.49
N GLU A 104 -6.97 -6.74 -1.84
CA GLU A 104 -7.18 -6.16 -3.17
C GLU A 104 -6.15 -5.09 -3.51
N GLN A 105 -5.87 -4.16 -2.58
CA GLN A 105 -4.82 -3.15 -2.79
C GLN A 105 -3.43 -3.79 -2.94
N LEU A 106 -3.16 -4.88 -2.23
CA LEU A 106 -1.90 -5.62 -2.37
C LEU A 106 -1.75 -6.19 -3.79
N GLU A 107 -2.77 -6.85 -4.34
CA GLU A 107 -2.74 -7.34 -5.72
C GLU A 107 -2.61 -6.20 -6.72
N MET A 108 -3.34 -5.10 -6.52
CA MET A 108 -3.27 -3.92 -7.37
C MET A 108 -1.86 -3.31 -7.42
N VAL A 109 -1.12 -3.34 -6.31
CA VAL A 109 0.29 -2.88 -6.29
C VAL A 109 1.19 -3.87 -7.03
N LEU A 110 1.00 -5.19 -6.84
CA LEU A 110 1.78 -6.22 -7.55
C LEU A 110 1.54 -6.17 -9.06
N ASP A 111 0.30 -5.98 -9.51
CA ASP A 111 -0.04 -5.83 -10.93
C ASP A 111 0.67 -4.61 -11.53
N ARG A 112 0.73 -3.49 -10.81
CA ARG A 112 1.50 -2.31 -11.24
C ARG A 112 3.00 -2.59 -11.31
N CYS A 113 3.54 -3.40 -10.40
CA CYS A 113 4.94 -3.84 -10.48
C CYS A 113 5.20 -4.64 -11.76
N MET A 114 4.23 -5.43 -12.23
CA MET A 114 4.40 -6.19 -13.49
C MET A 114 4.39 -5.29 -14.72
N LEU A 115 3.70 -4.15 -14.64
CA LEU A 115 3.65 -3.13 -15.68
C LEU A 115 4.81 -2.13 -15.58
N PHE A 116 5.65 -2.26 -14.55
CA PHE A 116 6.82 -1.41 -14.36
C PHE A 116 7.88 -1.73 -15.42
N GLY A 117 7.93 -0.91 -16.48
CA GLY A 117 8.90 -1.04 -17.56
C GLY A 117 10.34 -0.68 -17.18
N GLY A 118 10.60 -0.28 -15.93
CA GLY A 118 11.90 0.17 -15.43
C GLY A 118 12.86 -0.94 -15.01
N GLY A 119 12.40 -2.20 -14.94
CA GLY A 119 13.22 -3.34 -14.51
C GLY A 119 12.81 -3.86 -13.13
N LEU A 120 13.80 -4.24 -12.31
CA LEU A 120 13.57 -4.80 -10.98
C LEU A 120 13.06 -3.72 -10.02
N VAL A 121 11.87 -3.90 -9.46
CA VAL A 121 11.24 -3.03 -8.47
C VAL A 121 11.97 -3.11 -7.13
N ASP A 122 12.56 -2.01 -6.71
CA ASP A 122 13.20 -1.83 -5.41
C ASP A 122 12.25 -1.26 -4.34
N VAL A 123 12.78 -1.01 -3.14
CA VAL A 123 11.97 -0.52 -2.01
C VAL A 123 11.45 0.90 -2.25
N GLU A 124 12.24 1.76 -2.90
CA GLU A 124 11.86 3.14 -3.15
C GLU A 124 10.73 3.20 -4.18
N GLU A 125 10.84 2.41 -5.25
CA GLU A 125 9.79 2.28 -6.26
C GLU A 125 8.51 1.67 -5.66
N MET A 126 8.65 0.66 -4.80
CA MET A 126 7.52 0.05 -4.11
C MET A 126 6.80 1.03 -3.18
N LYS A 127 7.53 1.88 -2.44
CA LYS A 127 6.94 2.94 -1.60
C LYS A 127 6.06 3.89 -2.40
N LEU A 128 6.52 4.27 -3.59
CA LEU A 128 5.75 5.13 -4.50
C LEU A 128 4.48 4.44 -4.99
N MET A 129 4.58 3.18 -5.44
CA MET A 129 3.42 2.42 -5.92
C MET A 129 2.40 2.14 -4.81
N ALA A 130 2.87 1.77 -3.61
CA ALA A 130 2.01 1.54 -2.45
C ALA A 130 1.33 2.84 -1.99
N SER A 131 2.05 3.96 -1.99
CA SER A 131 1.47 5.28 -1.71
C SER A 131 0.35 5.61 -2.68
N ALA A 132 0.57 5.42 -3.99
CA ALA A 132 -0.45 5.68 -5.00
C ALA A 132 -1.71 4.82 -4.80
N ALA A 133 -1.54 3.54 -4.41
CA ALA A 133 -2.65 2.63 -4.12
C ALA A 133 -3.44 2.99 -2.84
N LEU A 134 -2.77 3.54 -1.82
CA LEU A 134 -3.38 3.90 -0.53
C LEU A 134 -4.13 5.22 -0.55
N PHE A 135 -3.62 6.20 -1.31
CA PHE A 135 -4.20 7.55 -1.36
C PHE A 135 -5.18 7.74 -2.52
N ASP A 136 -5.56 6.64 -3.19
CA ASP A 136 -6.48 6.62 -4.33
C ASP A 136 -6.17 7.73 -5.35
N LEU A 137 -4.88 7.89 -5.66
CA LEU A 137 -4.54 8.61 -6.88
C LEU A 137 -4.97 7.67 -8.00
N GLY A 138 -6.15 7.98 -8.54
CA GLY A 138 -6.78 7.24 -9.62
C GLY A 138 -5.68 6.72 -10.53
N THR A 139 -5.66 5.39 -10.67
CA THR A 139 -4.88 4.75 -11.73
C THR A 139 -5.02 5.64 -12.94
N PRO A 140 -3.94 6.21 -13.53
CA PRO A 140 -4.06 6.57 -14.92
C PRO A 140 -4.51 5.27 -15.55
N GLU A 141 -5.76 5.24 -16.02
CA GLU A 141 -6.30 4.08 -16.70
C GLU A 141 -5.31 3.80 -17.81
N LEU A 142 -4.43 2.83 -17.58
CA LEU A 142 -3.59 2.32 -18.65
C LEU A 142 -4.64 1.84 -19.63
N PRO A 143 -4.71 2.44 -20.84
CA PRO A 143 -5.78 2.14 -21.76
C PRO A 143 -5.74 0.63 -21.91
N LEU A 144 -6.81 -0.02 -21.46
CA LEU A 144 -7.02 -1.45 -21.64
C LEU A 144 -6.63 -1.69 -23.09
N ALA A 145 -5.56 -2.43 -23.31
CA ALA A 145 -5.12 -2.75 -24.64
C ALA A 145 -6.35 -3.31 -25.34
N VAL A 146 -6.94 -2.50 -26.21
CA VAL A 146 -7.96 -2.92 -27.12
C VAL A 146 -7.24 -3.98 -27.91
N TRP A 147 -7.54 -5.24 -27.61
CA TRP A 147 -7.36 -6.32 -28.55
C TRP A 147 -8.20 -5.92 -29.76
N VAL A 148 -7.60 -5.13 -30.66
CA VAL A 148 -8.05 -5.05 -32.04
C VAL A 148 -7.74 -6.44 -32.56
N GLY A 149 -8.74 -7.32 -32.47
CA GLY A 149 -8.69 -8.58 -33.18
C GLY A 149 -8.31 -8.28 -34.62
N ASP A 150 -7.29 -8.97 -35.09
CA ASP A 150 -6.84 -8.93 -36.48
C ASP A 150 -8.06 -9.01 -37.42
N PRO A 151 -8.33 -7.99 -38.26
CA PRO A 151 -9.39 -8.06 -39.25
C PRO A 151 -8.96 -8.77 -40.54
N GLU A 152 -7.89 -9.57 -40.52
CA GLU A 152 -7.47 -10.42 -41.65
C GLU A 152 -7.88 -11.88 -41.43
N SER A 153 -9.18 -12.12 -41.36
CA SER A 153 -9.75 -13.37 -41.85
C SER A 153 -10.48 -13.07 -43.16
N GLU A 154 -9.77 -13.18 -44.28
CA GLU A 154 -10.39 -13.17 -45.61
C GLU A 154 -11.43 -14.29 -45.72
N PRO A 155 -12.58 -14.06 -46.38
CA PRO A 155 -13.53 -15.12 -46.61
C PRO A 155 -12.94 -16.12 -47.61
N ILE A 156 -12.92 -17.38 -47.20
CA ILE A 156 -12.69 -18.55 -48.05
C ILE A 156 -13.70 -18.51 -49.20
N ASN A 157 -13.20 -18.50 -50.44
CA ASN A 157 -13.97 -18.87 -51.63
C ASN A 157 -13.63 -20.32 -51.99
#